data_AF-A0A926Z458-F1
#
_entry.id   AF-A0A926Z458-F1
#
_cell.length_a   1.000
_cell.length_b   1.000
_cell.length_c   1.000
_cell.angle_alpha   90.00
_cell.angle_beta   90.00
_cell.angle_gamma   90.00
#
_symmetry.space_group_name_H-M   'P 1'
#
loop_
_entity.id
_entity.type
_entity.pdbx_description
1 polymer ?
#
loop_
_entity_poly.entity_id
_entity_poly.type
_entity_poly.pdbx_seq_one_letter_code
_entity_poly.pdbx_strand_id
1 'polypeptide(L)'
;MKLFIRNNKKQITPSLEEIQVEKLKELGNKLATIRKQKGLSLEDLVLLTRIPRRILLAIEEGNLSDLPEPVYLQGLISQFADALGLKGREFASSFPVGSMAISLPKSLQKTSMPQLRPLHLYLLYIVVIICSVNGLSQLLNNATFPNNNTQILTENLTEKSQKLARKNDQEIPPNPHY
;
A
#
# COMPACT_ATOMS: atom_id res chain seq x y z
N MET A 1 -3.76 22.98 -45.04
CA MET A 1 -4.22 21.89 -44.15
C MET A 1 -5.34 22.46 -43.27
N LYS A 2 -6.61 22.27 -43.66
CA LYS A 2 -7.78 22.74 -42.88
C LYS A 2 -8.29 21.57 -42.05
N LEU A 3 -8.06 21.61 -40.74
CA LEU A 3 -8.67 20.67 -39.80
C LEU A 3 -10.10 21.12 -39.55
N PHE A 4 -11.04 20.40 -40.17
CA PHE A 4 -12.47 20.55 -39.93
C PHE A 4 -12.80 20.08 -38.51
N ILE A 5 -13.14 21.04 -37.65
CA ILE A 5 -13.75 20.77 -36.35
C ILE A 5 -15.19 20.32 -36.62
N ARG A 6 -15.45 19.03 -36.46
CA ARG A 6 -16.81 18.48 -36.59
C ARG A 6 -17.57 18.73 -35.28
N ASN A 7 -18.31 19.84 -35.25
CA ASN A 7 -19.30 20.12 -34.21
C ASN A 7 -20.37 19.02 -34.24
N ASN A 8 -20.29 18.11 -33.28
CA ASN A 8 -21.16 16.95 -33.20
C ASN A 8 -22.49 17.35 -32.54
N LYS A 9 -23.32 18.09 -33.27
CA LYS A 9 -24.77 18.11 -33.03
C LYS A 9 -25.30 16.72 -33.39
N LYS A 10 -25.52 15.87 -32.38
CA LYS A 10 -26.17 14.56 -32.51
C LYS A 10 -27.18 14.43 -31.37
N GLN A 11 -28.40 13.91 -31.48
CA GLN A 11 -29.37 13.64 -32.55
C GLN A 11 -30.72 13.44 -31.82
N ILE A 12 -31.83 13.63 -32.51
CA ILE A 12 -33.20 13.50 -31.98
C ILE A 12 -33.55 12.00 -31.79
N THR A 13 -33.32 11.50 -30.58
CA THR A 13 -34.01 10.38 -29.91
C THR A 13 -34.36 10.91 -28.51
N PRO A 14 -35.37 10.41 -27.74
CA PRO A 14 -35.35 10.67 -26.31
C PRO A 14 -34.12 9.95 -25.78
N SER A 15 -33.00 10.65 -25.83
CA SER A 15 -31.69 10.11 -25.56
C SER A 15 -31.67 9.80 -24.06
N LEU A 16 -30.94 8.76 -23.66
CA LEU A 16 -30.80 8.41 -22.25
C LEU A 16 -30.43 9.63 -21.40
N GLU A 17 -29.65 10.55 -21.96
CA GLU A 17 -29.29 11.84 -21.38
C GLU A 17 -30.51 12.73 -21.11
N GLU A 18 -31.48 12.86 -22.03
CA GLU A 18 -32.70 13.65 -21.80
C GLU A 18 -33.54 13.10 -20.63
N ILE A 19 -33.68 11.78 -20.54
CA ILE A 19 -34.37 11.12 -19.41
C ILE A 19 -33.61 11.37 -18.11
N GLN A 20 -32.27 11.30 -18.14
CA GLN A 20 -31.42 11.60 -16.99
C GLN A 20 -31.55 13.06 -16.55
N VAL A 21 -31.54 14.02 -17.47
CA VAL A 21 -31.69 15.45 -17.13
C VAL A 21 -33.04 15.70 -16.47
N GLU A 22 -34.14 15.19 -17.07
CA GLU A 22 -35.47 15.40 -16.52
C GLU A 22 -35.61 14.75 -15.14
N LYS A 23 -35.13 13.50 -15.00
CA LYS A 23 -35.20 12.81 -13.71
C LYS A 23 -34.33 13.46 -12.65
N LEU A 24 -33.14 13.95 -13.03
CA LEU A 24 -32.26 14.66 -12.13
C LEU A 24 -32.90 15.95 -11.63
N LYS A 25 -33.55 16.74 -12.50
CA LYS A 25 -34.27 17.95 -12.10
C LYS A 25 -35.37 17.64 -11.08
N GLU A 26 -36.15 16.60 -11.30
CA GLU A 26 -37.19 16.16 -10.35
C GLU A 26 -36.59 15.86 -8.96
N LEU A 27 -35.54 15.03 -8.92
CA LEU A 27 -34.88 14.64 -7.68
C LEU A 27 -34.17 15.82 -7.00
N GLY A 28 -33.45 16.63 -7.78
CA GLY A 28 -32.74 17.83 -7.34
C GLY A 28 -33.67 18.85 -6.68
N ASN A 29 -34.80 19.16 -7.34
CA ASN A 29 -35.82 20.05 -6.79
C ASN A 29 -36.38 19.55 -5.45
N LYS A 30 -36.59 18.24 -5.34
CA LYS A 30 -37.09 17.62 -4.10
C LYS A 30 -36.06 17.71 -2.97
N LEU A 31 -34.79 17.43 -3.26
CA LEU A 31 -33.70 17.59 -2.29
C LEU A 31 -33.54 19.05 -1.85
N ALA A 32 -33.56 20.00 -2.79
CA ALA A 32 -33.48 21.42 -2.52
C ALA A 32 -34.62 21.91 -1.62
N THR A 33 -35.84 21.44 -1.88
CA THR A 33 -37.02 21.76 -1.07
C THR A 33 -36.84 21.27 0.36
N ILE A 34 -36.45 20.02 0.55
CA ILE A 34 -36.28 19.41 1.87
C ILE A 34 -35.12 20.06 2.64
N ARG A 35 -34.00 20.36 1.96
CA ARG A 35 -32.87 21.08 2.54
C ARG A 35 -33.29 22.45 3.05
N LYS A 36 -34.01 23.23 2.23
CA LYS A 36 -34.52 24.56 2.59
C LYS A 36 -35.52 24.48 3.75
N GLN A 37 -36.41 23.50 3.76
CA GLN A 37 -37.34 23.27 4.88
C GLN A 37 -36.62 22.96 6.20
N LYS A 38 -35.45 22.31 6.13
CA LYS A 38 -34.59 22.05 7.29
C LYS A 38 -33.69 23.23 7.67
N GLY A 39 -33.71 24.33 6.91
CA GLY A 39 -32.86 25.49 7.15
C GLY A 39 -31.37 25.24 6.92
N LEU A 40 -30.99 24.18 6.20
CA LEU A 40 -29.59 23.84 5.96
C LEU A 40 -29.04 24.61 4.77
N SER A 41 -27.85 25.17 4.91
CA SER A 41 -27.09 25.72 3.79
C SER A 41 -26.46 24.60 2.95
N LEU A 42 -25.93 24.94 1.77
CA LEU A 42 -25.15 23.97 1.00
C LEU A 42 -23.84 23.67 1.72
N GLU A 43 -23.26 24.66 2.40
CA GLU A 43 -22.04 24.55 3.18
C GLU A 43 -22.19 23.54 4.34
N ASP A 44 -23.34 23.54 5.02
CA ASP A 44 -23.65 22.54 6.06
C ASP A 44 -23.65 21.12 5.48
N LEU A 45 -24.25 20.95 4.30
CA LEU A 45 -24.27 19.66 3.63
C LEU A 45 -22.89 19.22 3.15
N VAL A 46 -22.02 20.14 2.74
CA VAL A 46 -20.62 19.82 2.44
C VAL A 46 -19.95 19.21 3.66
N LEU A 47 -20.17 19.78 4.85
CA LEU A 47 -19.60 19.27 6.10
C LEU A 47 -20.13 17.87 6.45
N LEU A 48 -21.44 17.66 6.27
CA LEU A 48 -22.13 16.40 6.59
C LEU A 48 -21.79 15.26 5.61
N THR A 49 -21.78 15.55 4.31
CA THR A 49 -21.64 14.54 3.26
C THR A 49 -20.22 14.40 2.72
N ARG A 50 -19.39 15.43 2.88
CA ARG A 50 -18.10 15.61 2.19
C ARG A 50 -18.21 15.72 0.66
N ILE A 51 -19.41 15.92 0.12
CA ILE A 51 -19.61 16.22 -1.29
C ILE A 51 -19.28 17.70 -1.54
N PRO A 52 -18.48 18.04 -2.57
CA PRO A 52 -18.18 19.43 -2.89
C PRO A 52 -19.44 20.26 -3.21
N ARG A 53 -19.45 21.53 -2.79
CA ARG A 53 -20.57 22.46 -3.00
C ARG A 53 -21.04 22.52 -4.46
N ARG A 54 -20.10 22.54 -5.41
CA ARG A 54 -20.40 22.57 -6.86
C ARG A 54 -21.28 21.39 -7.29
N ILE A 55 -21.01 20.20 -6.77
CA ILE A 55 -21.76 18.99 -7.11
C ILE A 55 -23.15 19.01 -6.47
N LEU A 56 -23.26 19.41 -5.20
CA LEU A 56 -24.56 19.56 -4.52
C LEU A 56 -25.44 20.56 -5.25
N LEU A 57 -24.88 21.71 -5.65
CA LEU A 57 -25.58 22.73 -6.42
C LEU A 57 -26.03 22.19 -7.79
N ALA A 58 -25.14 21.53 -8.53
CA ALA A 58 -25.47 20.96 -9.84
C ALA A 58 -26.57 19.88 -9.74
N ILE A 59 -26.61 19.10 -8.65
CA ILE A 59 -27.71 18.17 -8.37
C ILE A 59 -29.02 18.94 -8.15
N GLU A 60 -29.03 19.99 -7.32
CA GLU A 60 -30.24 20.80 -7.07
C GLU A 60 -30.76 21.50 -8.33
N GLU A 61 -29.86 21.97 -9.20
CA GLU A 61 -30.19 22.65 -10.45
C GLU A 61 -30.54 21.69 -11.59
N GLY A 62 -30.30 20.39 -11.42
CA GLY A 62 -30.47 19.40 -12.47
C GLY A 62 -29.51 19.58 -13.65
N ASN A 63 -28.32 20.15 -13.39
CA ASN A 63 -27.29 20.38 -14.39
C ASN A 63 -26.39 19.15 -14.54
N LEU A 64 -26.75 18.28 -15.48
CA LEU A 64 -26.03 17.02 -15.74
C LEU A 64 -24.60 17.25 -16.27
N SER A 65 -24.33 18.38 -16.94
CA SER A 65 -23.02 18.65 -17.56
C SER A 65 -21.89 18.88 -16.55
N ASP A 66 -22.23 19.30 -15.33
CA ASP A 66 -21.27 19.52 -14.24
C ASP A 66 -21.13 18.32 -13.30
N LEU A 67 -21.80 17.21 -13.61
CA LEU A 67 -21.85 16.03 -12.76
C LEU A 67 -20.99 14.88 -13.31
N PRO A 68 -20.56 13.96 -12.43
CA PRO A 68 -19.85 12.76 -12.86
C PRO A 68 -20.76 11.77 -13.59
N GLU A 69 -20.16 10.66 -14.04
CA GLU A 69 -20.86 9.55 -14.69
C GLU A 69 -22.09 9.07 -13.88
N PRO A 70 -23.20 8.68 -14.55
CA PRO A 70 -24.49 8.39 -13.93
C PRO A 70 -24.46 7.42 -12.74
N VAL A 71 -23.64 6.38 -12.81
CA VAL A 71 -23.48 5.39 -11.73
C VAL A 71 -22.94 6.04 -10.45
N TYR A 72 -21.92 6.89 -10.58
CA TYR A 72 -21.36 7.59 -9.43
C TYR A 72 -22.30 8.68 -8.93
N LEU A 73 -22.97 9.39 -9.85
CA LEU A 73 -24.00 10.37 -9.53
C LEU A 73 -25.13 9.78 -8.70
N GLN A 74 -25.61 8.57 -9.01
CA GLN A 74 -26.63 7.90 -8.20
C GLN A 74 -26.18 7.70 -6.74
N GLY A 75 -24.91 7.34 -6.53
CA GLY A 75 -24.33 7.24 -5.18
C GLY A 75 -24.31 8.58 -4.44
N LEU A 76 -23.98 9.67 -5.15
CA LEU A 76 -23.99 11.01 -4.59
C LEU A 76 -25.41 11.48 -4.23
N ILE A 77 -26.40 11.20 -5.08
CA ILE A 77 -27.81 11.48 -4.80
C ILE A 77 -28.28 10.71 -3.55
N SER A 78 -27.87 9.45 -3.41
CA SER A 78 -28.16 8.66 -2.20
C SER A 78 -27.57 9.31 -0.96
N GLN A 79 -26.28 9.68 -0.98
CA GLN A 79 -25.61 10.29 0.17
C GLN A 79 -26.22 11.64 0.55
N PHE A 80 -26.61 12.46 -0.43
CA PHE A 80 -27.31 13.72 -0.19
C PHE A 80 -28.67 13.45 0.47
N ALA A 81 -29.48 12.55 -0.10
CA ALA A 81 -30.76 12.17 0.47
C ALA A 81 -30.65 11.61 1.91
N ASP A 82 -29.64 10.77 2.18
CA ASP A 82 -29.35 10.23 3.51
C ASP A 82 -29.02 11.35 4.52
N ALA A 83 -28.22 12.35 4.12
CA ALA A 83 -27.91 13.50 4.98
C ALA A 83 -29.13 14.39 5.29
N LEU A 84 -30.14 14.37 4.43
CA LEU A 84 -31.43 15.02 4.70
C LEU A 84 -32.39 14.13 5.52
N GLY A 85 -31.99 12.92 5.91
CA GLY A 85 -32.80 11.97 6.68
C GLY A 85 -33.83 11.22 5.83
N LEU A 86 -33.64 11.16 4.51
CA LEU A 86 -34.41 10.29 3.62
C LEU A 86 -33.75 8.91 3.55
N LYS A 87 -34.45 7.95 2.96
CA LYS A 87 -33.86 6.67 2.57
C LYS A 87 -33.14 6.83 1.24
N GLY A 88 -31.86 7.19 1.26
CA GLY A 88 -31.11 7.63 0.09
C GLY A 88 -31.04 6.61 -1.03
N ARG A 89 -30.84 5.32 -0.70
CA ARG A 89 -30.84 4.25 -1.72
C ARG A 89 -32.17 4.11 -2.44
N GLU A 90 -33.29 4.17 -1.70
CA GLU A 90 -34.64 4.09 -2.30
C GLU A 90 -34.96 5.35 -3.11
N PHE A 91 -34.45 6.50 -2.69
CA PHE A 91 -34.62 7.76 -3.39
C PHE A 91 -33.86 7.78 -4.73
N ALA A 92 -32.58 7.40 -4.68
CA ALA A 92 -31.67 7.45 -5.83
C ALA A 92 -31.89 6.32 -6.84
N SER A 93 -32.51 5.20 -6.46
CA SER A 93 -32.78 4.06 -7.36
C SER A 93 -33.65 4.44 -8.57
N SER A 94 -34.41 5.53 -8.47
CA SER A 94 -35.23 6.07 -9.55
C SER A 94 -34.43 6.81 -10.64
N PHE A 95 -33.15 7.12 -10.39
CA PHE A 95 -32.27 7.77 -11.37
C PHE A 95 -31.73 6.73 -12.37
N PRO A 96 -31.89 6.94 -13.69
CA PRO A 96 -31.47 5.97 -14.70
C PRO A 96 -29.95 6.02 -14.93
N VAL A 97 -29.24 4.96 -14.56
CA VAL A 97 -27.76 4.89 -14.65
C VAL A 97 -27.22 4.29 -15.94
N GLY A 98 -28.07 4.03 -16.93
CA GLY A 98 -27.70 3.20 -18.09
C GLY A 98 -27.40 1.76 -17.68
N SER A 99 -27.39 0.82 -18.63
CA SER A 99 -27.22 -0.61 -18.36
C SER A 99 -25.77 -0.96 -17.96
N MET A 100 -25.33 -0.49 -16.80
CA MET A 100 -24.22 -1.06 -16.03
C MET A 100 -24.62 -1.05 -14.56
N ALA A 101 -25.67 -1.81 -14.25
CA ALA A 101 -25.98 -2.17 -12.88
C ALA A 101 -24.86 -3.09 -12.38
N ILE A 102 -23.79 -2.50 -11.82
CA ILE A 102 -22.88 -3.22 -10.94
C ILE A 102 -23.66 -3.39 -9.63
N SER A 103 -24.58 -4.35 -9.62
CA SER A 103 -25.16 -4.86 -8.37
C SER A 103 -24.05 -5.65 -7.68
N LEU A 104 -23.15 -4.95 -6.99
CA LEU A 104 -22.23 -5.62 -6.08
C LEU A 104 -23.10 -6.27 -4.99
N PRO A 105 -23.09 -7.60 -4.85
CA PRO A 105 -23.90 -8.24 -3.83
C PRO A 105 -23.51 -7.68 -2.46
N LYS A 106 -24.52 -7.29 -1.68
CA LYS A 106 -24.45 -6.90 -0.27
C LYS A 106 -24.12 -8.13 0.62
N SER A 107 -23.12 -8.90 0.23
CA SER A 107 -22.64 -10.13 0.89
C SER A 107 -21.16 -10.04 1.28
N LEU A 108 -20.56 -8.85 1.19
CA LEU A 108 -19.20 -8.59 1.68
C LEU A 108 -19.22 -7.83 3.01
N GLN A 109 -20.22 -8.11 3.85
CA GLN A 109 -20.18 -7.69 5.24
C GLN A 109 -19.95 -8.90 6.12
N LYS A 110 -18.78 -8.88 6.77
CA LYS A 110 -18.40 -9.67 7.94
C LYS A 110 -17.70 -11.00 7.66
N THR A 111 -16.46 -10.92 7.21
CA THR A 111 -15.43 -11.76 7.83
C THR A 111 -14.50 -10.82 8.61
N SER A 112 -14.43 -11.05 9.91
CA SER A 112 -13.32 -10.56 10.72
C SER A 112 -12.07 -11.18 10.10
N MET A 113 -11.28 -10.40 9.36
CA MET A 113 -10.02 -10.91 8.86
C MET A 113 -9.18 -11.28 10.08
N PRO A 114 -8.78 -12.55 10.26
CA PRO A 114 -7.68 -12.83 11.16
C PRO A 114 -6.49 -12.12 10.53
N GLN A 115 -6.06 -11.05 11.17
CA GLN A 115 -4.78 -10.39 10.99
C GLN A 115 -3.68 -11.46 11.13
N LEU A 116 -3.37 -12.15 10.03
CA LEU A 116 -2.30 -13.13 9.94
C LEU A 116 -0.99 -12.36 10.05
N ARG A 117 -0.60 -12.05 11.29
CA ARG A 117 0.78 -11.73 11.60
C ARG A 117 1.58 -12.98 11.20
N PRO A 118 2.64 -12.85 10.39
CA PRO A 118 3.40 -14.00 9.88
C PRO A 118 4.24 -14.66 11.01
N LEU A 119 3.60 -15.17 12.06
CA LEU A 119 4.23 -15.79 13.21
C LEU A 119 5.04 -17.03 12.83
N HIS A 120 4.59 -17.78 11.81
CA HIS A 120 5.31 -18.94 11.30
C HIS A 120 6.68 -18.57 10.71
N LEU A 121 6.82 -17.36 10.15
CA LEU A 121 8.09 -16.87 9.64
C LEU A 121 9.09 -16.62 10.78
N TYR A 122 8.62 -16.16 11.94
CA TYR A 122 9.45 -16.01 13.14
C TYR A 122 9.84 -17.37 13.72
N LEU A 123 8.94 -18.36 13.75
CA LEU A 123 9.27 -19.72 14.18
C LEU A 123 10.33 -20.35 13.27
N LEU A 124 10.18 -20.21 11.95
CA LEU A 124 11.19 -20.65 10.98
C LEU A 124 12.54 -19.96 11.23
N TYR A 125 12.55 -18.65 11.45
CA TYR A 125 13.77 -17.88 11.73
C TYR A 125 14.48 -18.34 13.01
N ILE A 126 13.73 -18.57 14.09
CA ILE A 126 14.27 -19.08 15.36
C ILE A 126 14.89 -20.47 15.17
N VAL A 127 14.20 -21.36 14.44
CA VAL A 127 14.74 -22.70 14.13
C VAL A 127 16.05 -22.60 13.33
N VAL A 128 16.11 -21.73 12.32
CA VAL A 128 17.32 -21.50 11.52
C VAL A 128 18.48 -20.99 12.38
N ILE A 129 18.23 -20.05 13.30
CA ILE A 129 19.27 -19.55 14.23
C ILE A 129 19.76 -20.68 15.13
N ILE A 130 18.86 -21.44 15.76
CA ILE A 130 19.23 -22.53 16.68
C ILE A 130 20.05 -23.60 15.95
N CYS A 131 19.62 -23.99 14.74
CA CYS A 131 20.39 -24.93 13.89
C CYS A 131 21.77 -24.37 13.52
N SER A 132 21.85 -23.08 13.18
CA SER A 132 23.11 -22.44 12.79
C SER A 132 24.09 -22.37 13.96
N VAL A 133 23.63 -21.95 15.14
CA VAL A 133 24.47 -21.83 16.34
C VAL A 133 24.94 -23.20 16.83
N ASN A 134 24.04 -24.17 16.92
CA ASN A 134 24.40 -25.52 17.36
C ASN A 134 25.25 -26.27 16.34
N GLY A 135 24.95 -26.14 15.05
CA GLY A 135 25.74 -26.73 13.97
C GLY A 135 27.13 -26.13 13.90
N LEU A 136 27.26 -24.81 14.01
CA LEU A 136 28.57 -24.14 14.03
C LEU A 136 29.34 -24.45 15.32
N SER A 137 28.65 -24.54 16.48
CA SER A 137 29.28 -24.92 17.75
C SER A 137 29.88 -26.33 17.68
N GLN A 138 29.15 -27.30 17.13
CA GLN A 138 29.69 -28.65 16.91
C GLN A 138 30.85 -28.64 15.90
N LEU A 139 30.74 -27.86 14.82
CA LEU A 139 31.82 -27.75 13.85
C LEU A 139 33.08 -27.18 14.50
N LEU A 140 32.98 -26.11 15.31
CA LEU A 140 34.12 -25.49 15.99
C LEU A 140 34.69 -26.37 17.12
N ASN A 141 33.84 -27.08 17.85
CA ASN A 141 34.28 -28.01 18.89
C ASN A 141 35.01 -29.23 18.28
N ASN A 142 34.50 -29.75 17.16
CA ASN A 142 35.13 -30.84 16.44
C ASN A 142 36.34 -30.36 15.62
N ALA A 143 36.38 -29.07 15.27
CA ALA A 143 37.50 -28.39 14.64
C ALA A 143 38.47 -27.81 15.68
N THR A 144 38.79 -28.61 16.71
CA THR A 144 40.10 -28.55 17.32
C THR A 144 41.13 -28.97 16.27
N PHE A 145 41.43 -28.06 15.35
CA PHE A 145 42.49 -28.22 14.37
C PHE A 145 43.79 -28.51 15.14
N PRO A 146 44.47 -29.65 14.93
CA PRO A 146 45.77 -29.86 15.53
C PRO A 146 46.70 -28.78 14.95
N ASN A 147 47.04 -27.82 15.81
CA ASN A 147 47.87 -26.67 15.48
C ASN A 147 49.34 -27.11 15.33
N ASN A 148 49.64 -27.76 14.21
CA ASN A 148 50.97 -28.20 13.79
C ASN A 148 51.90 -27.03 13.43
N ASN A 149 51.37 -25.84 13.16
CA ASN A 149 52.21 -24.67 12.81
C ASN A 149 52.80 -23.97 14.04
N THR A 150 52.20 -24.15 15.22
CA THR A 150 52.71 -23.50 16.44
C THR A 150 53.86 -24.28 17.08
N GLN A 151 54.00 -25.58 16.84
CA GLN A 151 55.19 -26.34 17.26
C GLN A 151 56.39 -26.11 16.32
N ILE A 152 56.17 -26.02 15.00
CA ILE A 152 57.25 -25.82 14.02
C ILE A 152 57.94 -24.46 14.21
N LEU A 153 57.22 -23.42 14.64
CA LEU A 153 57.83 -22.12 14.92
C LEU A 153 58.69 -22.13 16.20
N THR A 154 58.27 -22.83 17.26
CA THR A 154 59.06 -22.95 18.49
C THR A 154 60.30 -23.82 18.31
N GLU A 155 60.23 -24.91 17.54
CA GLU A 155 61.39 -25.77 17.26
C GLU A 155 62.45 -25.03 16.42
N ASN A 156 62.01 -24.31 15.38
CA ASN A 156 62.92 -23.54 14.51
C ASN A 156 63.54 -22.32 15.22
N LEU A 157 62.84 -21.67 16.14
CA LEU A 157 63.38 -20.56 16.93
C LEU A 157 64.43 -21.06 17.96
N THR A 158 64.25 -22.26 18.49
CA THR A 158 65.17 -22.87 19.46
C THR A 158 66.45 -23.36 18.79
N GLU A 159 66.35 -24.01 17.63
CA GLU A 159 67.53 -24.43 16.84
C GLU A 159 68.34 -23.24 16.30
N LYS A 160 67.66 -22.18 15.83
CA LYS A 160 68.32 -20.98 15.31
C LYS A 160 69.08 -20.22 16.39
N SER A 161 68.53 -20.16 17.60
CA SER A 161 69.18 -19.52 18.76
C SER A 161 70.39 -20.32 19.24
N GLN A 162 70.34 -21.66 19.22
CA GLN A 162 71.47 -22.53 19.58
C GLN A 162 72.60 -22.51 18.54
N LYS A 163 72.28 -22.44 17.24
CA LYS A 163 73.29 -22.31 16.17
C LYS A 163 73.99 -20.95 16.17
N LEU A 164 73.27 -19.88 16.53
CA LEU A 164 73.88 -18.54 16.62
C LEU A 164 74.79 -18.42 17.86
N ALA A 165 74.43 -19.05 18.98
CA ALA A 165 75.29 -19.11 20.17
C ALA A 165 76.57 -19.95 19.93
N ARG A 166 76.48 -21.09 19.21
CA ARG A 166 77.66 -21.91 18.89
C ARG A 166 78.64 -21.28 17.90
N LYS A 167 78.21 -20.32 17.07
CA LYS A 167 79.07 -19.72 16.04
C LYS A 167 80.00 -18.62 16.61
N ASN A 168 79.65 -18.02 17.74
CA ASN A 168 80.40 -16.90 18.31
C ASN A 168 81.60 -17.32 19.17
N ASP A 169 81.71 -18.59 19.57
CA ASP A 169 82.85 -19.12 20.34
C ASP A 169 83.99 -19.64 19.44
N GLN A 170 83.87 -19.56 18.11
CA GLN A 170 84.79 -20.21 17.17
C GLN A 170 85.66 -19.23 16.35
N GLU A 171 85.63 -17.93 16.65
CA GLU A 171 86.52 -16.91 16.07
C GLU A 171 87.39 -16.24 17.14
N ILE A 172 88.38 -16.95 17.68
CA ILE A 172 89.58 -16.31 18.22
C ILE A 172 90.79 -17.00 17.55
N PRO A 173 91.54 -16.31 16.67
CA PRO A 173 92.68 -16.92 16.00
C PRO A 173 93.80 -17.27 17.00
N PRO A 174 94.61 -18.30 16.73
CA PRO A 174 95.71 -18.69 17.61
C PRO A 174 96.79 -17.60 17.63
N ASN A 175 97.12 -17.11 18.82
CA ASN A 175 98.26 -16.22 19.02
C ASN A 175 99.57 -17.03 18.84
N PRO A 176 100.50 -16.64 17.95
CA PRO A 176 101.74 -17.38 17.75
C PRO A 176 102.70 -17.19 18.94
N HIS A 177 103.42 -18.29 19.21
CA HIS A 177 104.52 -18.47 20.16
C HIS A 177 105.46 -17.27 20.33
N TYR A 178 105.90 -17.03 21.58
CA TYR A 178 107.31 -17.07 21.99
C TYR A 178 107.41 -17.43 23.48
#